data_AF-A0A559K8H5-F1
#
_entry.id   AF-A0A559K8H5-F1
#
_cell.length_a   1.000
_cell.length_b   1.000
_cell.length_c   1.000
_cell.angle_alpha   90.00
_cell.angle_beta   90.00
_cell.angle_gamma   90.00
#
_symmetry.space_group_name_H-M   'P 1'
#
loop_
_entity.id
_entity.type
_entity.pdbx_description
1 polymer ?
#
loop_
_entity_poly.entity_id
_entity_poly.type
_entity_poly.pdbx_seq_one_letter_code
_entity_poly.pdbx_strand_id
1 'polypeptide(L)'
;MFYQRVEECIQTKNIEEIPRQIGVFTHLIEEGSLREELANIPIRYQVQMDLTKRISDERVVLGGVNNPRYMECFSAMLHGIHCHDGVAIDTMAEHHTAAFSTYYQPFMEEHEYILENYLVNYAYKNMFPFGSHPGVYDNYVIMIVHYAMIKLHLIGMAGFHQGLTTELVIKLIQSFSKTVEHNTLFVRNIFKLLKDNQYTSMAYISILVKN
;
A
#
# COMPACT_ATOMS: atom_id res chain seq x y z
N MET A 1 11.28 -8.78 -1.35
CA MET A 1 12.23 -9.81 -1.83
C MET A 1 12.63 -10.75 -0.70
N PHE A 2 12.98 -10.23 0.49
CA PHE A 2 13.33 -11.03 1.68
C PHE A 2 12.25 -12.05 2.10
N TYR A 3 11.01 -11.63 2.39
CA TYR A 3 9.99 -12.57 2.90
C TYR A 3 9.57 -13.66 1.92
N GLN A 4 9.74 -13.43 0.61
CA GLN A 4 9.56 -14.48 -0.39
C GLN A 4 10.64 -15.56 -0.24
N ARG A 5 11.92 -15.17 -0.03
CA ARG A 5 13.01 -16.13 0.23
C ARG A 5 12.82 -16.88 1.53
N VAL A 6 12.36 -16.20 2.59
CA VAL A 6 12.05 -16.86 3.87
C VAL A 6 10.93 -17.89 3.70
N GLU A 7 9.86 -17.53 2.98
CA GLU A 7 8.77 -18.44 2.66
C GLU A 7 9.27 -19.66 1.85
N GLU A 8 10.12 -19.46 0.84
CA GLU A 8 10.76 -20.55 0.07
C GLU A 8 11.56 -21.50 0.98
N CYS A 9 12.32 -20.96 1.94
CA CYS A 9 13.07 -21.77 2.91
C CYS A 9 12.13 -22.62 3.78
N ILE A 10 11.02 -22.04 4.26
CA ILE A 10 10.01 -22.74 5.07
C ILE A 10 9.35 -23.86 4.24
N GLN A 11 8.91 -23.56 3.02
CA GLN A 11 8.23 -24.52 2.14
C GLN A 11 9.14 -25.69 1.73
N THR A 12 10.43 -25.43 1.53
CA THR A 12 11.44 -26.45 1.20
C THR A 12 12.04 -27.14 2.43
N LYS A 13 11.60 -26.78 3.65
CA LYS A 13 12.10 -27.26 4.94
C LYS A 13 13.59 -26.98 5.20
N ASN A 14 14.18 -26.03 4.49
CA ASN A 14 15.55 -25.57 4.66
C ASN A 14 15.61 -24.38 5.61
N ILE A 15 15.10 -24.52 6.84
CA ILE A 15 14.98 -23.39 7.79
C ILE A 15 16.33 -22.87 8.30
N GLU A 16 17.36 -23.72 8.30
CA GLU A 16 18.75 -23.39 8.70
C GLU A 16 19.38 -22.32 7.80
N GLU A 17 18.78 -22.09 6.63
CA GLU A 17 19.23 -21.15 5.61
C GLU A 17 18.70 -19.72 5.87
N ILE A 18 17.71 -19.56 6.75
CA ILE A 18 17.10 -18.25 7.06
C ILE A 18 18.13 -17.25 7.61
N PRO A 19 19.04 -17.59 8.55
CA PRO A 19 20.11 -16.69 8.97
C PRO A 19 20.99 -16.20 7.82
N ARG A 20 21.29 -17.06 6.84
CA ARG A 20 22.04 -16.64 5.64
C ARG A 20 21.24 -15.64 4.81
N GLN A 21 19.94 -15.87 4.63
CA GLN A 21 19.06 -14.90 3.96
C GLN A 21 19.05 -13.55 4.67
N ILE A 22 19.00 -13.52 6.01
CA ILE A 22 19.10 -12.28 6.79
C ILE A 22 20.42 -11.57 6.47
N GLY A 23 21.55 -12.28 6.55
CA GLY A 23 22.87 -11.70 6.26
C GLY A 23 22.98 -11.10 4.85
N VAL A 24 22.46 -11.80 3.84
CA VAL A 24 22.44 -11.30 2.45
C VAL A 24 21.67 -9.98 2.34
N PHE A 25 20.45 -9.91 2.89
CA PHE A 25 19.63 -8.71 2.79
C PHE A 25 20.14 -7.56 3.67
N THR A 26 20.73 -7.85 4.84
CA THR A 26 21.41 -6.83 5.66
C THR A 26 22.55 -6.18 4.88
N HIS A 27 23.40 -6.98 4.23
CA HIS A 27 24.51 -6.48 3.43
C HIS A 27 24.04 -5.62 2.24
N LEU A 28 23.00 -6.08 1.52
CA LEU A 28 22.40 -5.31 0.41
C LEU A 28 21.84 -3.94 0.85
N ILE A 29 21.37 -3.83 2.09
CA ILE A 29 20.89 -2.57 2.66
C ILE A 29 22.07 -1.66 3.02
N GLU A 30 23.08 -2.21 3.70
CA GLU A 30 24.27 -1.48 4.14
C GLU A 30 25.09 -0.92 2.95
N GLU A 31 25.19 -1.68 1.86
CA GLU A 31 25.89 -1.26 0.65
C GLU A 31 25.06 -0.32 -0.25
N GLY A 32 23.78 -0.10 0.07
CA GLY A 32 22.88 0.74 -0.71
C GLY A 32 22.41 0.12 -2.04
N SER A 33 22.91 -1.06 -2.43
CA SER A 33 22.53 -1.74 -3.68
C SER A 33 21.04 -2.03 -3.77
N LEU A 34 20.37 -2.29 -2.64
CA LEU A 34 18.91 -2.45 -2.62
C LEU A 34 18.18 -1.17 -3.10
N ARG A 35 18.70 0.01 -2.76
CA ARG A 35 18.09 1.28 -3.20
C ARG A 35 18.18 1.44 -4.71
N GLU A 36 19.30 1.06 -5.32
CA GLU A 36 19.49 1.08 -6.76
C GLU A 36 18.58 0.10 -7.49
N GLU A 37 18.46 -1.13 -6.98
CA GLU A 37 17.52 -2.13 -7.52
C GLU A 37 16.07 -1.61 -7.51
N LEU A 38 15.64 -1.01 -6.39
CA LEU A 38 14.31 -0.43 -6.26
C LEU A 38 14.11 0.80 -7.17
N ALA A 39 15.16 1.60 -7.38
CA ALA A 39 15.14 2.73 -8.30
C ALA A 39 14.90 2.31 -9.76
N ASN A 40 15.32 1.11 -10.15
CA ASN A 40 15.14 0.58 -11.51
C ASN A 40 13.75 -0.03 -11.76
N ILE A 41 12.93 -0.25 -10.74
CA ILE A 41 11.58 -0.80 -10.91
C ILE A 41 10.68 0.25 -11.59
N PRO A 42 10.05 -0.02 -12.75
CA PRO A 42 9.22 0.96 -13.42
C PRO A 42 7.97 1.27 -12.57
N ILE A 43 7.60 2.55 -12.50
CA ILE A 43 6.28 2.93 -11.96
C ILE A 43 5.23 2.53 -12.98
N ARG A 44 4.16 1.84 -12.54
CA ARG A 44 3.04 1.46 -13.41
C ARG A 44 1.73 2.01 -12.87
N TYR A 45 1.41 3.24 -13.25
CA TYR A 45 0.20 3.93 -12.81
C TYR A 45 -1.09 3.17 -13.17
N GLN A 46 -1.12 2.42 -14.27
CA GLN A 46 -2.28 1.58 -14.63
C GLN A 46 -2.65 0.60 -13.52
N VAL A 47 -1.67 -0.07 -12.89
CA VAL A 47 -1.93 -1.02 -11.79
C VAL A 47 -2.46 -0.30 -10.56
N GLN A 48 -1.92 0.88 -10.25
CA GLN A 48 -2.39 1.70 -9.13
C GLN A 48 -3.82 2.22 -9.36
N MET A 49 -4.14 2.65 -10.59
CA MET A 49 -5.46 3.13 -10.95
C MET A 49 -6.48 2.00 -11.05
N ASP A 50 -6.11 0.82 -11.54
CA ASP A 50 -6.95 -0.38 -11.49
C ASP A 50 -7.29 -0.76 -10.05
N LEU A 51 -6.29 -0.73 -9.16
CA LEU A 51 -6.50 -0.95 -7.73
C LEU A 51 -7.43 0.12 -7.14
N THR A 52 -7.24 1.39 -7.50
CA THR A 52 -8.09 2.51 -7.06
C THR A 52 -9.54 2.33 -7.46
N LYS A 53 -9.77 2.01 -8.74
CA LYS A 53 -11.09 1.75 -9.29
C LYS A 53 -11.73 0.55 -8.61
N ARG A 54 -10.99 -0.54 -8.42
CA ARG A 54 -11.49 -1.73 -7.71
C ARG A 54 -11.81 -1.47 -6.25
N ILE A 55 -10.99 -0.69 -5.52
CA ILE A 55 -11.33 -0.27 -4.15
C ILE A 55 -12.62 0.57 -4.15
N SER A 56 -12.83 1.37 -5.20
CA SER A 56 -14.03 2.19 -5.36
C SER A 56 -15.27 1.38 -5.70
N ASP A 57 -15.15 0.40 -6.59
CA ASP A 57 -16.21 -0.50 -6.99
C ASP A 57 -16.56 -1.48 -5.88
N GLU A 58 -15.55 -2.02 -5.18
CA GLU A 58 -15.77 -2.88 -4.01
C GLU A 58 -16.44 -2.11 -2.88
N ARG A 59 -16.31 -0.78 -2.79
CA ARG A 59 -17.04 0.01 -1.79
C ARG A 59 -18.56 0.00 -1.99
N VAL A 60 -19.04 -0.17 -3.23
CA VAL A 60 -20.46 -0.40 -3.52
C VAL A 60 -20.90 -1.78 -3.00
N VAL A 61 -19.99 -2.77 -3.02
CA VAL A 61 -20.17 -4.11 -2.45
C VAL A 61 -19.93 -4.15 -0.92
N LEU A 62 -19.18 -3.19 -0.37
CA LEU A 62 -18.84 -3.10 1.06
C LEU A 62 -20.03 -2.76 1.96
N GLY A 63 -21.19 -2.34 1.42
CA GLY A 63 -22.55 -2.40 2.01
C GLY A 63 -22.79 -1.92 3.46
N GLY A 64 -21.79 -1.47 4.20
CA GLY A 64 -21.83 -1.36 5.66
C GLY A 64 -20.66 -0.59 6.29
N VAL A 65 -19.85 0.11 5.49
CA VAL A 65 -18.86 1.06 6.02
C VAL A 65 -19.58 2.32 6.53
N ASN A 66 -19.95 2.31 7.81
CA ASN A 66 -20.68 3.40 8.47
C ASN A 66 -19.76 4.38 9.23
N ASN A 67 -18.50 4.56 8.81
CA ASN A 67 -17.59 5.51 9.47
C ASN A 67 -17.53 6.83 8.69
N PRO A 68 -18.18 7.91 9.15
CA PRO A 68 -18.25 9.17 8.40
C PRO A 68 -16.88 9.77 8.13
N ARG A 69 -15.94 9.67 9.09
CA ARG A 69 -14.58 10.21 8.93
C ARG A 69 -13.82 9.51 7.80
N TYR A 70 -13.99 8.20 7.65
CA TYR A 70 -13.39 7.46 6.54
C TYR A 70 -14.09 7.80 5.22
N MET A 71 -15.42 7.93 5.24
CA MET A 71 -16.18 8.27 4.04
C MET A 71 -15.77 9.63 3.47
N GLU A 72 -15.52 10.62 4.32
CA GLU A 72 -14.98 11.93 3.94
C GLU A 72 -13.59 11.83 3.29
N CYS A 73 -12.66 11.11 3.91
CA CYS A 73 -11.30 10.93 3.37
C CYS A 73 -11.32 10.25 2.00
N PHE A 74 -12.16 9.23 1.86
CA PHE A 74 -12.33 8.53 0.60
C PHE A 74 -12.99 9.40 -0.48
N SER A 75 -14.01 10.19 -0.13
CA SER A 75 -14.62 11.12 -1.09
C SER A 75 -13.60 12.14 -1.58
N ALA A 76 -12.78 12.68 -0.68
CA ALA A 76 -11.69 13.57 -1.03
C ALA A 76 -10.66 12.87 -1.93
N MET A 77 -10.31 11.61 -1.65
CA MET A 77 -9.44 10.82 -2.53
C MET A 77 -9.99 10.74 -3.95
N LEU A 78 -11.24 10.29 -4.13
CA LEU A 78 -11.84 10.15 -5.46
C LEU A 78 -11.89 11.48 -6.21
N HIS A 79 -12.28 12.55 -5.52
CA HIS A 79 -12.38 13.87 -6.11
C HIS A 79 -11.01 14.40 -6.54
N GLY A 80 -9.97 14.23 -5.72
CA GLY A 80 -8.64 14.78 -6.02
C GLY A 80 -7.89 14.08 -7.15
N ILE A 81 -8.30 12.86 -7.54
CA ILE A 81 -7.76 12.15 -8.71
C ILE A 81 -8.77 12.04 -9.87
N HIS A 82 -9.93 12.70 -9.73
CA HIS A 82 -11.01 12.68 -10.73
C HIS A 82 -11.50 11.26 -11.04
N CYS A 83 -11.57 10.39 -10.02
CA CYS A 83 -12.10 9.04 -10.17
C CYS A 83 -13.63 9.07 -10.17
N HIS A 84 -14.24 9.09 -11.35
CA HIS A 84 -15.68 8.95 -11.55
C HIS A 84 -16.00 8.16 -12.82
N ASP A 85 -17.26 7.77 -12.97
CA ASP A 85 -17.73 6.99 -14.12
C ASP A 85 -17.41 7.70 -15.44
N GLY A 86 -16.90 6.93 -16.41
CA GLY A 86 -16.57 7.41 -17.76
C GLY A 86 -15.17 8.03 -17.93
N VAL A 87 -14.39 8.21 -16.86
CA VAL A 87 -13.01 8.72 -16.97
C VAL A 87 -12.07 7.61 -17.41
N ALA A 88 -11.19 7.92 -18.38
CA ALA A 88 -10.15 7.01 -18.82
C ALA A 88 -9.07 6.84 -17.73
N ILE A 89 -8.51 5.62 -17.64
CA ILE A 89 -7.45 5.30 -16.67
C ILE A 89 -6.24 6.22 -16.82
N ASP A 90 -5.87 6.57 -18.05
CA ASP A 90 -4.73 7.44 -18.33
C ASP A 90 -4.95 8.86 -17.77
N THR A 91 -6.15 9.41 -17.89
CA THR A 91 -6.51 10.71 -17.29
C THR A 91 -6.47 10.67 -15.76
N MET A 92 -6.94 9.58 -15.14
CA MET A 92 -6.82 9.41 -13.69
C MET A 92 -5.35 9.33 -13.26
N ALA A 93 -4.51 8.64 -14.03
CA ALA A 93 -3.07 8.53 -13.77
C ALA A 93 -2.37 9.90 -13.87
N GLU A 94 -2.76 10.75 -14.82
CA GLU A 94 -2.26 12.13 -14.93
C GLU A 94 -2.61 12.96 -13.69
N HIS A 95 -3.87 12.93 -13.26
CA HIS A 95 -4.31 13.64 -12.05
C HIS A 95 -3.61 13.11 -10.79
N HIS A 96 -3.48 11.79 -10.65
CA HIS A 96 -2.74 11.16 -9.57
C HIS A 96 -1.28 11.63 -9.54
N THR A 97 -0.60 11.63 -10.69
CA THR A 97 0.80 12.07 -10.80
C THR A 97 0.95 13.55 -10.45
N ALA A 98 0.05 14.41 -10.94
CA ALA A 98 0.07 15.83 -10.61
C ALA A 98 -0.18 16.07 -9.11
N ALA A 99 -1.15 15.37 -8.51
CA ALA A 99 -1.41 15.45 -7.07
C ALA A 99 -0.24 14.95 -6.23
N PHE A 100 0.43 13.89 -6.70
CA PHE A 100 1.62 13.35 -6.05
C PHE A 100 2.75 14.38 -6.02
N SER A 101 3.18 14.89 -7.16
CA SER A 101 4.34 15.78 -7.25
C SER A 101 4.08 17.17 -6.66
N THR A 102 2.86 17.69 -6.81
CA THR A 102 2.54 19.09 -6.47
C THR A 102 2.17 19.25 -5.00
N TYR A 103 1.45 18.29 -4.41
CA TYR A 103 0.82 18.45 -3.10
C TYR A 103 1.23 17.39 -2.07
N TYR A 104 1.33 16.12 -2.48
CA TYR A 104 1.67 15.04 -1.56
C TYR A 104 3.16 15.01 -1.22
N GLN A 105 4.03 15.00 -2.24
CA GLN A 105 5.47 14.84 -2.07
C GLN A 105 6.07 15.95 -1.18
N PRO A 106 5.79 17.26 -1.41
CA PRO A 106 6.37 18.31 -0.58
C PRO A 106 6.03 18.18 0.90
N PHE A 107 4.79 17.77 1.23
CA PHE A 107 4.39 17.53 2.62
C PHE A 107 5.12 16.31 3.21
N MET A 108 5.23 15.23 2.44
CA MET A 108 5.78 13.96 2.91
C MET A 108 7.30 13.98 3.05
N GLU A 109 8.02 14.84 2.33
CA GLU A 109 9.47 15.04 2.52
C GLU A 109 9.80 15.50 3.95
N GLU A 110 8.90 16.24 4.60
CA GLU A 110 9.05 16.67 6.00
C GLU A 110 8.38 15.72 7.01
N HIS A 111 7.47 14.85 6.55
CA HIS A 111 6.56 14.07 7.41
C HIS A 111 6.56 12.55 7.14
N GLU A 112 7.59 12.02 6.47
CA GLU A 112 7.68 10.59 6.14
C GLU A 112 7.59 9.66 7.36
N TYR A 113 8.07 10.15 8.52
CA TYR A 113 8.02 9.45 9.79
C TYR A 113 6.60 9.00 10.20
N ILE A 114 5.54 9.64 9.70
CA ILE A 114 4.16 9.25 10.02
C ILE A 114 3.83 7.88 9.42
N LEU A 115 4.23 7.64 8.17
CA LEU A 115 4.00 6.35 7.51
C LEU A 115 4.96 5.28 8.04
N GLU A 116 6.18 5.64 8.39
CA GLU A 116 7.11 4.74 9.08
C GLU A 116 6.52 4.28 10.42
N ASN A 117 6.06 5.23 11.26
CA ASN A 117 5.43 4.92 12.55
C ASN A 117 4.19 4.05 12.38
N TYR A 118 3.40 4.27 11.32
CA TYR A 118 2.27 3.40 10.99
C TYR A 118 2.73 1.96 10.70
N LEU A 119 3.77 1.76 9.89
CA LEU A 119 4.31 0.43 9.55
C LEU A 119 4.93 -0.26 10.77
N VAL A 120 5.68 0.47 11.60
CA VAL A 120 6.23 -0.04 12.86
C VAL A 120 5.10 -0.50 13.78
N ASN A 121 4.08 0.33 13.99
CA ASN A 121 2.91 -0.04 14.76
C ASN A 121 2.16 -1.23 14.16
N TYR A 122 2.05 -1.30 12.83
CA TYR A 122 1.47 -2.46 12.14
C TYR A 122 2.23 -3.74 12.44
N ALA A 123 3.56 -3.70 12.41
CA ALA A 123 4.40 -4.86 12.66
C ALA A 123 4.20 -5.39 14.10
N TYR A 124 4.23 -4.51 15.10
CA TYR A 124 4.03 -4.89 16.49
C TYR A 124 2.61 -5.37 16.78
N LYS A 125 1.57 -4.63 16.34
CA LYS A 125 0.18 -4.97 16.67
C LYS A 125 -0.28 -6.30 16.06
N ASN A 126 0.32 -6.70 14.93
CA ASN A 126 -0.06 -7.91 14.19
C ASN A 126 0.92 -9.07 14.36
N MET A 127 1.94 -8.95 15.23
CA MET A 127 3.01 -9.94 15.39
C MET A 127 3.69 -10.30 14.06
N PHE A 128 3.90 -9.30 13.20
CA PHE A 128 4.47 -9.49 11.88
C PHE A 128 5.85 -10.17 11.95
N PRO A 129 6.17 -11.14 11.06
CA PRO A 129 5.38 -11.64 9.91
C PRO A 129 4.45 -12.83 10.24
N PHE A 130 4.23 -13.14 11.51
CA PHE A 130 3.47 -14.31 11.99
C PHE A 130 2.02 -13.97 12.34
N GLY A 131 1.42 -13.08 11.55
CA GLY A 131 0.05 -12.62 11.74
C GLY A 131 -1.00 -13.66 11.38
N SER A 132 -2.20 -13.20 11.06
CA SER A 132 -3.37 -14.04 10.80
C SER A 132 -3.38 -14.77 9.46
N HIS A 133 -2.37 -14.56 8.61
CA HIS A 133 -2.29 -15.19 7.28
C HIS A 133 -1.32 -16.38 7.26
N PRO A 134 -1.53 -17.37 6.37
CA PRO A 134 -0.82 -18.66 6.43
C PRO A 134 0.70 -18.57 6.24
N GLY A 135 1.17 -17.76 5.29
CA GLY A 135 2.59 -17.60 4.98
C GLY A 135 3.18 -16.30 5.52
N VAL A 136 4.49 -16.29 5.81
CA VAL A 136 5.21 -15.05 6.15
C VAL A 136 5.20 -14.10 4.95
N TYR A 137 5.18 -14.66 3.74
CA TYR A 137 5.05 -13.86 2.53
C TYR A 137 3.67 -13.23 2.39
N ASP A 138 2.59 -13.98 2.67
CA ASP A 138 1.23 -13.46 2.60
C ASP A 138 1.04 -12.29 3.58
N ASN A 139 1.52 -12.44 4.82
CA ASN A 139 1.49 -11.37 5.82
C ASN A 139 2.23 -10.11 5.34
N TYR A 140 3.37 -10.28 4.64
CA TYR A 140 4.07 -9.16 4.01
C TYR A 140 3.24 -8.48 2.92
N VAL A 141 2.61 -9.25 2.03
CA VAL A 141 1.76 -8.68 0.98
C VAL A 141 0.61 -7.85 1.59
N ILE A 142 -0.05 -8.36 2.62
CA ILE A 142 -1.16 -7.63 3.28
C ILE A 142 -0.69 -6.32 3.90
N MET A 143 0.46 -6.30 4.57
CA MET A 143 1.05 -5.07 5.10
C MET A 143 1.27 -4.03 3.98
N ILE A 144 1.83 -4.45 2.83
CA ILE A 144 2.06 -3.55 1.70
C ILE A 144 0.74 -3.07 1.08
N VAL A 145 -0.28 -3.92 1.01
CA VAL A 145 -1.61 -3.52 0.52
C VAL A 145 -2.18 -2.40 1.38
N HIS A 146 -2.13 -2.53 2.71
CA HIS A 146 -2.61 -1.45 3.59
C HIS A 146 -1.82 -0.16 3.42
N TYR A 147 -0.50 -0.24 3.34
CA TYR A 147 0.36 0.91 3.07
C TYR A 147 0.00 1.59 1.74
N ALA A 148 -0.12 0.82 0.66
CA ALA A 148 -0.44 1.33 -0.67
C ALA A 148 -1.82 2.00 -0.70
N MET A 149 -2.80 1.42 -0.03
CA MET A 149 -4.13 2.03 0.11
C MET A 149 -4.09 3.36 0.85
N ILE A 150 -3.38 3.44 1.99
CA ILE A 150 -3.23 4.70 2.73
C ILE A 150 -2.54 5.74 1.85
N LYS A 151 -1.45 5.37 1.18
CA LYS A 151 -0.70 6.27 0.30
C LYS A 151 -1.55 6.81 -0.83
N LEU A 152 -2.33 5.94 -1.49
CA LEU A 152 -3.27 6.33 -2.54
C LEU A 152 -4.32 7.32 -2.04
N HIS A 153 -4.90 7.07 -0.85
CA HIS A 153 -5.83 8.00 -0.22
C HIS A 153 -5.18 9.35 0.03
N LEU A 154 -3.97 9.36 0.59
CA LEU A 154 -3.24 10.61 0.86
C LEU A 154 -2.96 11.40 -0.41
N ILE A 155 -2.60 10.75 -1.51
CA ILE A 155 -2.33 11.43 -2.79
C ILE A 155 -3.62 12.09 -3.32
N GLY A 156 -4.73 11.35 -3.34
CA GLY A 156 -6.00 11.93 -3.76
C GLY A 156 -6.50 13.02 -2.82
N MET A 157 -6.38 12.83 -1.51
CA MET A 157 -6.69 13.87 -0.52
C MET A 157 -5.84 15.12 -0.71
N ALA A 158 -4.54 14.95 -1.03
CA ALA A 158 -3.64 16.07 -1.31
C ALA A 158 -4.08 16.83 -2.57
N GLY A 159 -4.48 16.13 -3.62
CA GLY A 159 -5.06 16.75 -4.82
C GLY A 159 -6.33 17.54 -4.54
N PHE A 160 -7.21 17.00 -3.69
CA PHE A 160 -8.47 17.65 -3.32
C PHE A 160 -8.28 18.88 -2.41
N HIS A 161 -7.42 18.76 -1.40
CA HIS A 161 -7.16 19.84 -0.44
C HIS A 161 -6.06 20.82 -0.90
N GLN A 162 -5.40 20.53 -2.04
CA GLN A 162 -4.23 21.26 -2.54
C GLN A 162 -3.08 21.28 -1.51
N GLY A 163 -2.89 20.16 -0.82
CA GLY A 163 -1.92 19.98 0.25
C GLY A 163 -2.40 18.99 1.30
N LEU A 164 -1.54 18.71 2.27
CA LEU A 164 -1.87 17.89 3.44
C LEU A 164 -1.51 18.61 4.73
N THR A 165 -2.16 18.20 5.81
CA THR A 165 -1.77 18.53 7.18
C THR A 165 -1.64 17.24 7.98
N THR A 166 -0.91 17.28 9.09
CA THR A 166 -0.77 16.11 9.97
C THR A 166 -2.13 15.62 10.47
N GLU A 167 -3.09 16.52 10.71
CA GLU A 167 -4.45 16.18 11.11
C GLU A 167 -5.21 15.40 10.02
N LEU A 168 -5.04 15.77 8.75
CA LEU A 168 -5.63 15.04 7.62
C LEU A 168 -5.04 13.62 7.51
N VAL A 169 -3.71 13.50 7.65
CA VAL A 169 -3.04 12.19 7.63
C VAL A 169 -3.49 11.31 8.80
N ILE A 170 -3.52 11.85 10.01
CA ILE A 170 -3.96 11.14 11.22
C ILE A 170 -5.43 10.74 11.11
N LYS A 171 -6.29 11.64 10.61
CA LYS A 171 -7.72 11.35 10.37
C LYS A 171 -7.89 10.16 9.43
N LEU A 172 -7.13 10.13 8.33
CA LEU A 172 -7.14 9.00 7.42
C LEU A 172 -6.67 7.73 8.13
N ILE A 173 -5.47 7.70 8.69
CA ILE A 173 -4.89 6.48 9.30
C ILE A 173 -5.84 5.91 10.37
N GLN A 174 -6.35 6.75 11.28
CA GLN A 174 -7.26 6.30 12.34
C GLN A 174 -8.58 5.74 11.78
N SER A 175 -9.17 6.42 10.81
CA SER A 175 -10.47 6.01 10.24
C SER A 175 -10.32 4.78 9.33
N PHE A 176 -9.25 4.71 8.56
CA PHE A 176 -8.85 3.55 7.75
C PHE A 176 -8.62 2.32 8.62
N SER A 177 -7.79 2.41 9.68
CA SER A 177 -7.54 1.28 10.57
C SER A 177 -8.83 0.72 11.18
N LYS A 178 -9.74 1.59 11.63
CA LYS A 178 -11.02 1.16 12.24
C LYS A 178 -11.98 0.49 11.24
N THR A 179 -11.86 0.79 9.96
CA THR A 179 -12.86 0.43 8.96
C THR A 179 -12.38 -0.64 8.00
N VAL A 180 -11.14 -0.53 7.53
CA VAL A 180 -10.57 -1.37 6.47
C VAL A 180 -9.74 -2.51 7.05
N GLU A 181 -8.85 -2.25 8.00
CA GLU A 181 -7.97 -3.29 8.55
C GLU A 181 -8.73 -4.40 9.28
N HIS A 182 -9.87 -4.09 9.90
CA HIS A 182 -10.72 -5.08 10.54
C HIS A 182 -11.64 -5.85 9.58
N ASN A 183 -11.72 -5.43 8.32
CA ASN A 183 -12.55 -6.11 7.31
C ASN A 183 -11.74 -7.20 6.59
N THR A 184 -11.67 -8.36 7.24
CA THR A 184 -10.91 -9.52 6.72
C THR A 184 -11.39 -10.02 5.36
N LEU A 185 -12.67 -9.83 5.02
CA LEU A 185 -13.23 -10.20 3.72
C LEU A 185 -12.69 -9.27 2.62
N PHE A 186 -12.71 -7.96 2.87
CA PHE A 186 -12.18 -6.97 1.93
C PHE A 186 -10.70 -7.17 1.65
N VAL A 187 -9.90 -7.31 2.70
CA VAL A 187 -8.45 -7.56 2.58
C VAL A 187 -8.16 -8.85 1.80
N ARG A 188 -8.95 -9.90 2.05
CA ARG A 188 -8.85 -11.17 1.31
C ARG A 188 -9.23 -11.01 -0.16
N ASN A 189 -10.25 -10.22 -0.47
CA ASN A 189 -10.67 -9.97 -1.85
C ASN A 189 -9.63 -9.20 -2.63
N ILE A 190 -9.05 -8.14 -2.06
CA ILE A 190 -7.91 -7.43 -2.67
C ILE A 190 -6.73 -8.36 -2.87
N PHE A 191 -6.38 -9.17 -1.87
CA PHE A 191 -5.27 -10.11 -2.00
C PHE A 191 -5.54 -11.15 -3.11
N LYS A 192 -6.74 -11.73 -3.14
CA LYS A 192 -7.17 -12.66 -4.19
C LYS A 192 -7.11 -12.00 -5.57
N LEU A 193 -7.56 -10.77 -5.68
CA LEU A 193 -7.53 -9.97 -6.89
C LEU A 193 -6.09 -9.73 -7.37
N LEU A 194 -5.19 -9.33 -6.47
CA LEU A 194 -3.78 -9.19 -6.80
C LEU A 194 -3.22 -10.53 -7.29
N LYS A 195 -3.58 -11.64 -6.66
CA LYS A 195 -3.12 -12.97 -7.05
C LYS A 195 -3.67 -13.41 -8.42
N ASP A 196 -4.97 -13.21 -8.64
CA ASP A 196 -5.68 -13.61 -9.86
C ASP A 196 -5.23 -12.78 -11.07
N ASN A 197 -4.78 -11.53 -10.88
CA ASN A 197 -4.19 -10.69 -11.92
C ASN A 197 -2.65 -10.83 -12.04
N GLN A 198 -2.03 -11.80 -11.34
CA GLN A 198 -0.57 -12.00 -11.29
C GLN A 198 0.23 -10.80 -10.72
N TYR A 199 -0.45 -9.92 -9.98
CA TYR A 199 0.10 -8.74 -9.32
C TYR A 199 0.68 -9.01 -7.92
N THR A 200 0.82 -10.27 -7.52
CA THR A 200 1.50 -10.66 -6.27
C THR A 200 2.99 -10.94 -6.45
N SER A 201 3.55 -10.72 -7.65
CA SER A 201 4.99 -10.80 -7.82
C SER A 201 5.70 -9.63 -7.13
N MET A 202 6.97 -9.81 -6.78
CA MET A 202 7.81 -8.74 -6.21
C MET A 202 7.82 -7.46 -7.04
N ALA A 203 7.83 -7.59 -8.36
CA ALA A 203 7.79 -6.43 -9.25
C ALA A 203 6.50 -5.61 -9.02
N TYR A 204 5.36 -6.28 -8.86
CA TYR A 204 4.07 -5.61 -8.69
C TYR A 204 3.84 -5.05 -7.29
N ILE A 205 4.27 -5.75 -6.24
CA ILE A 205 4.22 -5.20 -4.89
C ILE A 205 5.10 -3.94 -4.78
N SER A 206 6.26 -3.94 -5.44
CA SER A 206 7.13 -2.76 -5.49
C SER A 206 6.52 -1.61 -6.28
N ILE A 207 5.74 -1.90 -7.34
CA ILE A 207 4.96 -0.90 -8.10
C ILE A 207 3.92 -0.20 -7.22
N LEU A 208 3.30 -0.90 -6.28
CA LEU A 208 2.29 -0.31 -5.38
C LEU A 208 2.88 0.67 -4.36
N VAL A 209 4.18 0.55 -4.08
CA VAL A 209 4.89 1.40 -3.11
C VAL A 209 5.55 2.61 -3.78
N LYS A 210 5.91 2.49 -5.06
CA LYS A 210 6.66 3.50 -5.81
C LYS A 210 5.74 4.50 -6.53
N ASN A 211 6.05 5.79 -6.44
CA ASN A 211 5.36 6.89 -7.13
C ASN A 211 6.38 7.91 -7.64
#